data_AF-B5VWG2-F1
#
_entry.id   AF-B5VWG2-F1
#
_cell.length_a   1.000
_cell.length_b   1.000
_cell.length_c   1.000
_cell.angle_alpha   90.00
_cell.angle_beta   90.00
_cell.angle_gamma   90.00
#
_symmetry.space_group_name_H-M   'P 1'
#
loop_
_entity.id
_entity.type
_entity.pdbx_description
1 polymer ?
#
loop_
_entity_poly.entity_id
_entity_poly.type
_entity_poly.pdbx_seq_one_letter_code
_entity_poly.pdbx_strand_id
1 'polypeptide(L)'
;MVFLVISSSPLYVLSVLSCAIVDEAHKQIAHYLTNDYSIIFLPTFETSNMVAKVKRKIKSKTARAMLTWAHYRFKLTLRHQAEITGTTVVDVTEEYTSKTCTHCGHVHSQLGGSKVFRCPECGFTLPRDWNGAFGIFLKALRDTASVTLTGNSAIVALSGNNRINVA
;
A
#
# COMPACT_ATOMS: atom_id res chain seq x y z
N MET A 1 3.36 11.14 -42.17
CA MET A 1 2.56 9.99 -41.71
C MET A 1 3.20 9.50 -40.41
N VAL A 2 2.72 9.68 -39.18
CA VAL A 2 1.55 10.35 -38.56
C VAL A 2 2.02 10.74 -37.16
N PHE A 3 2.51 11.97 -36.94
CA PHE A 3 2.89 12.45 -35.61
C PHE A 3 2.80 13.98 -35.63
N LEU A 4 1.60 14.54 -35.49
CA LEU A 4 1.32 15.92 -35.08
C LEU A 4 -0.17 16.23 -35.34
N VAL A 5 -1.04 15.45 -34.72
CA VAL A 5 -2.38 15.95 -34.36
C VAL A 5 -2.44 15.87 -32.83
N ILE A 6 -1.55 16.62 -32.16
CA ILE A 6 -1.70 16.86 -30.73
C ILE A 6 -2.64 18.06 -30.64
N SER A 7 -3.88 17.75 -30.29
CA SER A 7 -4.97 18.71 -30.07
C SER A 7 -4.50 19.91 -29.23
N SER A 8 -4.72 21.11 -29.75
CA SER A 8 -4.46 22.44 -29.16
C SER A 8 -5.33 22.76 -27.93
N SER A 9 -5.72 21.75 -27.15
CA SER A 9 -6.52 21.91 -25.95
C SER A 9 -5.59 22.17 -24.77
N PRO A 10 -5.60 23.35 -24.12
CA PRO A 10 -4.74 23.63 -22.97
C PRO A 10 -4.93 22.64 -21.81
N LEU A 11 -6.12 22.02 -21.73
CA LEU A 11 -6.43 20.96 -20.77
C LEU A 11 -5.67 19.65 -21.05
N TYR A 12 -5.41 19.30 -22.32
CA TYR A 12 -4.68 18.09 -22.69
C TYR A 12 -3.21 18.22 -22.29
N VAL A 13 -2.58 19.36 -22.60
CA VAL A 13 -1.20 19.64 -22.24
C VAL A 13 -0.99 19.56 -20.72
N LEU A 14 -1.90 20.15 -19.92
CA LEU A 14 -1.83 20.07 -18.46
C LEU A 14 -1.95 18.63 -17.95
N SER A 15 -2.83 17.83 -18.56
CA SER A 15 -3.03 16.44 -18.17
C SER A 15 -1.81 15.57 -18.46
N VAL A 16 -1.17 15.75 -19.63
CA VAL A 16 0.03 15.02 -20.02
C VAL A 16 1.20 15.38 -19.11
N LEU A 17 1.37 16.67 -18.80
CA LEU A 17 2.42 17.12 -17.88
C LEU A 17 2.24 16.54 -16.47
N SER A 18 1.00 16.50 -15.98
CA SER A 18 0.70 15.93 -14.66
C SER A 18 1.03 14.44 -14.59
N CYS A 19 0.76 13.69 -15.66
CA CYS A 19 1.11 12.27 -15.76
C CYS A 19 2.62 12.07 -15.79
N ALA A 20 3.35 12.87 -16.57
CA ALA A 20 4.81 12.78 -16.67
C ALA A 20 5.50 13.04 -15.32
N ILE A 21 5.05 14.04 -14.56
CA ILE A 21 5.59 14.34 -13.23
C ILE A 21 5.32 13.18 -12.26
N VAL A 22 4.11 12.62 -12.28
CA VAL A 22 3.75 11.46 -11.44
C VAL A 22 4.60 10.24 -11.81
N ASP A 23 4.86 10.02 -13.09
CA ASP A 23 5.68 8.90 -13.56
C ASP A 23 7.14 9.02 -13.15
N GLU A 24 7.72 10.21 -13.24
CA GLU A 24 9.09 10.46 -12.75
C GLU A 24 9.16 10.30 -11.22
N ALA A 25 8.16 10.80 -10.48
CA ALA A 25 8.10 10.58 -9.03
C ALA A 25 8.03 9.08 -8.68
N HIS A 26 7.22 8.30 -9.41
CA HIS A 26 7.13 6.85 -9.19
C HIS A 26 8.45 6.13 -9.44
N LYS A 27 9.18 6.48 -10.50
CA LYS A 27 10.50 5.90 -10.80
C LYS A 27 11.52 6.24 -9.72
N GLN A 28 11.59 7.50 -9.31
CA GLN A 28 12.52 7.94 -8.26
C GLN A 28 12.25 7.24 -6.93
N ILE A 29 10.98 7.15 -6.53
CA ILE A 29 10.59 6.47 -5.28
C ILE A 29 10.85 4.97 -5.39
N ALA A 30 10.50 4.33 -6.51
CA ALA A 30 10.75 2.90 -6.71
C ALA A 30 12.24 2.56 -6.66
N HIS A 31 13.08 3.38 -7.31
CA HIS A 31 14.52 3.24 -7.27
C HIS A 31 15.07 3.40 -5.85
N TYR A 32 14.63 4.42 -5.11
CA TYR A 32 15.03 4.62 -3.72
C TYR A 32 14.66 3.43 -2.82
N LEU A 33 13.41 2.96 -2.91
CA LEU A 33 12.92 1.86 -2.07
C LEU A 33 13.62 0.53 -2.37
N THR A 34 13.92 0.24 -3.62
CA THR A 34 14.53 -1.05 -4.01
C THR A 34 16.04 -1.12 -3.80
N ASN A 35 16.72 0.03 -3.67
CA ASN A 35 18.14 0.05 -3.34
C ASN A 35 18.40 -0.05 -1.83
N ASP A 36 17.54 0.57 -1.03
CA ASP A 36 17.73 0.64 0.43
C ASP A 36 17.13 -0.57 1.17
N TYR A 37 16.08 -1.19 0.61
CA TYR A 37 15.31 -2.25 1.28
C TYR A 37 15.28 -3.54 0.46
N SER A 38 15.45 -4.69 1.12
CA SER A 38 15.41 -6.02 0.48
C SER A 38 14.00 -6.60 0.36
N ILE A 39 13.08 -6.20 1.25
CA ILE A 39 11.71 -6.68 1.31
C ILE A 39 10.77 -5.48 1.47
N ILE A 40 9.76 -5.39 0.61
CA ILE A 40 8.77 -4.31 0.60
C ILE A 40 7.37 -4.91 0.70
N PHE A 41 6.59 -4.48 1.69
CA PHE A 41 5.19 -4.85 1.84
C PHE A 41 4.29 -3.78 1.22
N LEU A 42 3.48 -4.15 0.25
CA LEU A 42 2.56 -3.25 -0.43
C LEU A 42 1.11 -3.66 -0.15
N PRO A 43 0.28 -2.80 0.46
CA PRO A 43 -1.13 -3.13 0.62
C PRO A 43 -1.85 -3.17 -0.73
N THR A 44 -2.83 -4.06 -0.85
CA THR A 44 -3.66 -4.17 -2.05
C THR A 44 -4.62 -2.98 -2.14
N PHE A 45 -4.30 -1.99 -2.97
CA PHE A 45 -5.17 -0.82 -3.20
C PHE A 45 -6.28 -1.12 -4.21
N GLU A 46 -7.49 -1.47 -3.74
CA GLU A 46 -8.68 -1.55 -4.60
C GLU A 46 -9.23 -0.14 -4.90
N THR A 47 -8.48 0.64 -5.66
CA THR A 47 -8.80 2.05 -5.95
C THR A 47 -10.16 2.23 -6.64
N SER A 48 -10.58 1.27 -7.46
CA SER A 48 -11.90 1.24 -8.09
C SER A 48 -13.04 1.23 -7.06
N ASN A 49 -12.93 0.38 -6.03
CA ASN A 49 -13.90 0.26 -4.95
C ASN A 49 -13.86 1.49 -4.01
N MET A 50 -12.68 2.05 -3.75
CA MET A 50 -12.51 3.22 -2.88
C MET A 50 -13.07 4.52 -3.48
N VAL A 51 -13.01 4.67 -4.80
CA VAL A 51 -13.43 5.89 -5.51
C VAL A 51 -14.92 5.84 -5.92
N ALA A 52 -15.51 4.64 -5.96
CA ALA A 52 -16.92 4.45 -6.31
C ALA A 52 -17.86 5.28 -5.41
N LYS A 53 -18.64 6.18 -6.04
CA LYS A 53 -19.51 7.14 -5.32
C LYS A 53 -20.53 6.48 -4.40
N VAL A 54 -20.98 5.26 -4.74
CA VAL A 54 -22.03 4.53 -4.01
C VAL A 54 -21.54 4.02 -2.65
N LYS A 55 -20.26 3.66 -2.53
CA LYS A 55 -19.69 3.03 -1.31
C LYS A 55 -18.66 3.91 -0.59
N ARG A 56 -18.24 5.04 -1.17
CA ARG A 56 -17.16 5.86 -0.61
C ARG A 56 -17.56 6.56 0.69
N LYS A 57 -16.79 6.33 1.76
CA LYS A 57 -16.79 7.15 2.99
C LYS A 57 -15.81 8.34 2.91
N ILE A 58 -15.10 8.48 1.79
CA ILE A 58 -13.99 9.42 1.57
C ILE A 58 -14.50 10.68 0.85
N LYS A 59 -13.94 11.85 1.18
CA LYS A 59 -14.27 13.15 0.55
C LYS A 59 -13.87 13.18 -0.93
N SER A 60 -14.59 13.96 -1.74
CA SER A 60 -14.41 14.02 -3.20
C SER A 60 -12.99 14.47 -3.62
N LYS A 61 -12.41 15.43 -2.90
CA LYS A 61 -11.04 15.91 -3.14
C LYS A 61 -10.01 14.79 -2.99
N THR A 62 -10.13 13.99 -1.93
CA THR A 62 -9.23 12.86 -1.66
C THR A 62 -9.43 11.75 -2.69
N ALA A 63 -10.67 11.45 -3.07
CA ALA A 63 -10.96 10.49 -4.13
C ALA A 63 -10.34 10.88 -5.48
N ARG A 64 -10.41 12.17 -5.84
CA ARG A 64 -9.75 12.69 -7.04
C ARG A 64 -8.23 12.58 -6.96
N ALA A 65 -7.64 12.93 -5.81
CA ALA A 65 -6.21 12.78 -5.59
C ALA A 65 -5.75 11.32 -5.76
N MET A 66 -6.48 10.35 -5.21
CA MET A 66 -6.17 8.92 -5.39
C MET A 66 -6.13 8.49 -6.87
N LEU A 67 -7.01 9.04 -7.71
CA LEU A 67 -6.98 8.79 -9.15
C LEU A 67 -5.77 9.46 -9.82
N THR A 68 -5.40 10.66 -9.40
CA THR A 68 -4.25 11.39 -9.95
C THR A 68 -2.92 10.68 -9.67
N TRP A 69 -2.76 10.12 -8.47
CA TRP A 69 -1.54 9.38 -8.10
C TRP A 69 -1.41 8.01 -8.76
N ALA A 70 -2.45 7.50 -9.42
CA ALA A 70 -2.41 6.26 -10.19
C ALA A 70 -1.68 5.09 -9.49
N HIS A 71 -2.04 4.79 -8.24
CA HIS A 71 -1.35 3.80 -7.38
C HIS A 71 -1.10 2.44 -8.03
N TYR A 72 -1.98 2.00 -8.94
CA TYR A 72 -1.77 0.76 -9.70
C TYR A 72 -0.53 0.84 -10.61
N ARG A 73 -0.29 1.98 -11.27
CA ARG A 73 0.89 2.20 -12.10
C ARG A 73 2.16 2.21 -11.24
N PHE A 74 2.12 2.84 -10.06
CA PHE A 74 3.21 2.78 -9.10
C PHE A 74 3.57 1.35 -8.71
N LYS A 75 2.57 0.51 -8.40
CA LYS A 75 2.77 -0.92 -8.09
C LYS A 75 3.50 -1.66 -9.22
N LEU A 76 3.12 -1.40 -10.47
CA LEU A 76 3.79 -2.01 -11.63
C LEU A 76 5.25 -1.54 -11.77
N THR A 77 5.50 -0.23 -11.64
CA THR A 77 6.86 0.33 -11.69
C THR A 77 7.73 -0.23 -10.56
N LEU A 78 7.18 -0.35 -9.35
CA LEU A 78 7.89 -0.91 -8.19
C LEU A 78 8.26 -2.38 -8.42
N ARG A 79 7.33 -3.19 -8.92
CA ARG A 79 7.59 -4.60 -9.25
C ARG A 79 8.66 -4.76 -10.31
N HIS A 80 8.59 -3.96 -11.37
CA HIS A 80 9.60 -3.99 -12.43
C HIS A 80 10.99 -3.63 -11.89
N GLN A 81 11.09 -2.59 -11.05
CA GLN A 81 12.36 -2.23 -10.43
C GLN A 81 12.86 -3.28 -9.44
N ALA A 82 11.94 -3.94 -8.72
CA ALA A 82 12.25 -5.01 -7.79
C ALA A 82 12.82 -6.25 -8.51
N GLU A 83 12.30 -6.60 -9.69
CA GLU A 83 12.85 -7.67 -10.54
C GLU A 83 14.30 -7.38 -10.96
N ILE A 84 14.63 -6.12 -11.25
CA ILE A 84 15.99 -5.71 -11.65
C ILE A 84 16.97 -5.76 -10.48
N THR A 85 16.54 -5.29 -9.31
CA THR A 85 17.39 -5.18 -8.10
C THR A 85 17.43 -6.47 -7.28
N GLY A 86 16.54 -7.43 -7.55
CA GLY A 86 16.37 -8.64 -6.73
C GLY A 86 15.61 -8.41 -5.42
N THR A 87 14.92 -7.27 -5.29
CA THR A 87 14.07 -6.95 -4.13
C THR A 87 12.79 -7.77 -4.15
N THR A 88 12.29 -8.19 -2.99
CA THR A 88 11.00 -8.91 -2.90
C THR A 88 9.86 -7.95 -2.56
N VAL A 89 8.85 -7.86 -3.44
CA VAL A 89 7.62 -7.07 -3.19
C VAL A 89 6.48 -8.03 -2.87
N VAL A 90 5.94 -7.93 -1.66
CA VAL A 90 4.84 -8.78 -1.18
C VAL A 90 3.55 -7.96 -1.10
N ASP A 91 2.50 -8.46 -1.76
CA ASP A 91 1.17 -7.89 -1.61
C ASP A 91 0.53 -8.36 -0.30
N VAL A 92 0.01 -7.42 0.49
CA VAL A 92 -0.64 -7.71 1.78
C VAL A 92 -2.08 -7.22 1.73
N THR A 93 -3.02 -8.04 2.22
CA THR A 93 -4.44 -7.65 2.27
C THR A 93 -4.71 -6.67 3.43
N GLU A 94 -5.33 -5.53 3.15
CA GLU A 94 -5.50 -4.41 4.11
C GLU A 94 -6.68 -4.59 5.08
N GLU A 95 -7.19 -5.80 5.24
CA GLU A 95 -8.37 -6.05 6.08
C GLU A 95 -8.10 -5.70 7.55
N TYR A 96 -8.88 -4.78 8.10
CA TYR A 96 -8.90 -4.38 9.52
C TYR A 96 -7.61 -3.74 10.09
N THR A 97 -6.61 -3.44 9.26
CA THR A 97 -5.31 -2.87 9.71
C THR A 97 -5.45 -1.46 10.30
N SER A 98 -6.40 -0.66 9.80
CA SER A 98 -6.63 0.71 10.29
C SER A 98 -7.50 0.79 11.56
N LYS A 99 -8.20 -0.29 11.92
CA LYS A 99 -9.11 -0.34 13.08
C LYS A 99 -8.50 -1.02 14.30
N THR A 100 -7.50 -1.86 14.07
CA THR A 100 -6.89 -2.67 15.14
C THR A 100 -5.78 -1.88 15.81
N CYS A 101 -5.79 -1.83 17.13
CA CYS A 101 -4.70 -1.25 17.90
C CYS A 101 -3.47 -2.17 17.81
N THR A 102 -2.34 -1.62 17.35
CA THR A 102 -1.09 -2.39 17.22
C THR A 102 -0.45 -2.74 18.56
N HIS A 103 -0.88 -2.11 19.66
CA HIS A 103 -0.36 -2.36 21.00
C HIS A 103 -1.12 -3.46 21.76
N CYS A 104 -2.46 -3.39 21.78
CA CYS A 104 -3.28 -4.32 22.56
C CYS A 104 -4.15 -5.27 21.71
N GLY A 105 -4.19 -5.12 20.39
CA GLY A 105 -5.00 -5.95 19.50
C GLY A 105 -6.50 -5.59 19.48
N HIS A 106 -6.94 -4.57 20.22
CA HIS A 106 -8.34 -4.14 20.24
C HIS A 106 -8.81 -3.65 18.87
N VAL A 107 -9.95 -4.17 18.38
CA VAL A 107 -10.55 -3.72 17.12
C VAL A 107 -11.56 -2.60 17.40
N HIS A 108 -11.19 -1.38 17.03
CA HIS A 108 -12.05 -0.22 17.16
C HIS A 108 -13.17 -0.24 16.10
N SER A 109 -14.38 -0.61 16.50
CA SER A 109 -15.55 -0.75 15.60
C SER A 109 -16.03 0.61 15.04
N GLN A 110 -16.00 1.67 15.84
CA GLN A 110 -16.49 3.02 15.48
C GLN A 110 -15.35 4.01 15.17
N LEU A 111 -14.44 3.66 14.27
CA LEU A 111 -13.33 4.56 13.94
C LEU A 111 -13.83 5.75 13.09
N GLY A 112 -13.78 6.97 13.66
CA GLY A 112 -14.10 8.21 12.95
C GLY A 112 -13.02 8.63 11.93
N GLY A 113 -13.04 9.89 11.49
CA GLY A 113 -12.06 10.46 10.53
C GLY A 113 -10.83 11.13 11.15
N SER A 114 -10.54 10.91 12.43
CA SER A 114 -9.44 11.57 13.15
C SER A 114 -8.05 11.12 12.68
N LYS A 115 -7.12 12.06 12.49
CA LYS A 115 -5.73 11.74 12.12
C LYS A 115 -4.94 11.01 13.21
N VAL A 116 -5.36 11.17 14.46
CA VAL A 116 -4.75 10.51 15.62
C VAL A 116 -5.64 9.34 16.03
N PHE A 117 -5.04 8.16 16.12
CA PHE A 117 -5.66 6.98 16.70
C PHE A 117 -5.46 7.01 18.22
N ARG A 118 -6.54 6.82 18.97
CA ARG A 118 -6.51 6.64 20.42
C ARG A 118 -7.25 5.36 20.74
N CYS A 119 -6.58 4.44 21.41
CA CYS A 119 -7.20 3.18 21.79
C CYS A 119 -8.12 3.38 22.99
N PRO A 120 -9.40 2.95 22.93
CA PRO A 120 -10.33 3.07 24.05
C PRO A 120 -9.99 2.11 25.21
N GLU A 121 -9.27 1.03 24.94
CA GLU A 121 -8.95 0.00 25.94
C GLU A 121 -7.63 0.29 26.67
N CYS A 122 -6.54 0.53 25.93
CA CYS A 122 -5.22 0.73 26.53
C CYS A 122 -4.76 2.19 26.59
N GLY A 123 -5.55 3.13 26.07
CA GLY A 123 -5.20 4.56 26.04
C GLY A 123 -4.06 4.92 25.09
N PHE A 124 -3.46 3.95 24.38
CA PHE A 124 -2.33 4.18 23.48
C PHE A 124 -2.68 5.13 22.34
N THR A 125 -1.80 6.10 22.07
CA THR A 125 -2.01 7.12 21.05
C THR A 125 -0.90 7.11 20.01
N LEU A 126 -1.27 7.06 18.73
CA LEU A 126 -0.34 7.04 17.60
C LEU A 126 -0.99 7.73 16.38
N PRO A 127 -0.23 8.32 15.45
CA PRO A 127 -0.78 8.73 14.17
C PRO A 127 -1.44 7.54 13.46
N ARG A 128 -2.59 7.77 12.82
CA ARG A 128 -3.36 6.71 12.16
C ARG A 128 -2.57 5.99 11.07
N ASP A 129 -1.80 6.73 10.29
CA ASP A 129 -1.02 6.17 9.18
C ASP A 129 0.06 5.21 9.69
N TRP A 130 0.67 5.52 10.82
CA TRP A 130 1.65 4.65 11.49
C TRP A 130 0.97 3.39 12.03
N ASN A 131 -0.19 3.52 12.68
CA ASN A 131 -0.94 2.35 13.16
C ASN A 131 -1.34 1.43 11.99
N GLY A 132 -1.77 2.00 10.85
CA GLY A 132 -2.06 1.24 9.64
C GLY A 132 -0.83 0.53 9.07
N ALA A 133 0.30 1.23 8.97
CA ALA A 133 1.56 0.66 8.48
C ALA A 133 2.06 -0.49 9.37
N PHE A 134 2.05 -0.32 10.69
CA PHE A 134 2.39 -1.39 11.63
C PHE A 134 1.39 -2.55 11.57
N GLY A 135 0.09 -2.27 11.40
CA GLY A 135 -0.91 -3.32 11.21
C GLY A 135 -0.64 -4.18 9.98
N ILE A 136 -0.27 -3.54 8.85
CA ILE A 136 0.14 -4.24 7.62
C ILE A 136 1.41 -5.06 7.87
N PHE A 137 2.41 -4.48 8.53
CA PHE A 137 3.66 -5.16 8.84
C PHE A 137 3.44 -6.40 9.73
N LEU A 138 2.67 -6.26 10.82
CA LEU A 138 2.36 -7.38 11.72
C LEU A 138 1.56 -8.47 11.01
N LYS A 139 0.62 -8.09 10.14
CA LYS A 139 -0.12 -9.04 9.32
C LYS A 139 0.80 -9.77 8.34
N ALA A 140 1.68 -9.04 7.65
CA ALA A 140 2.65 -9.64 6.76
C ALA A 140 3.52 -10.66 7.51
N LEU A 141 4.08 -10.28 8.66
CA LEU A 141 4.86 -11.21 9.50
C LEU A 141 4.06 -12.46 9.89
N ARG A 142 2.79 -12.30 10.25
CA ARG A 142 1.91 -13.42 10.58
C ARG A 142 1.69 -14.35 9.38
N ASP A 143 1.48 -13.79 8.20
CA ASP A 143 1.20 -14.54 6.98
C ASP A 143 2.46 -15.23 6.43
N THR A 144 3.65 -14.63 6.59
CA THR A 144 4.94 -15.20 6.13
C THR A 144 5.60 -16.15 7.14
N ALA A 145 5.19 -16.11 8.41
CA ALA A 145 5.73 -16.97 9.45
C ALA A 145 5.09 -18.37 9.37
N SER A 146 5.86 -19.38 8.97
CA SER A 146 5.50 -20.77 9.20
C SER A 146 6.08 -21.21 10.55
N VAL A 147 5.20 -21.51 11.50
CA VAL A 147 5.60 -22.05 12.80
C VAL A 147 5.73 -23.56 12.65
N THR A 148 6.95 -24.07 12.69
CA THR A 148 7.19 -25.52 12.76
C THR A 148 7.39 -25.88 14.23
N LEU A 149 6.42 -26.61 14.79
CA LEU A 149 6.49 -27.09 16.18
C LEU A 149 7.32 -28.38 16.22
N THR A 150 8.48 -28.34 16.87
CA THR A 150 9.27 -29.54 17.18
C THR A 150 9.26 -29.73 18.69
N GLY A 151 8.25 -30.45 19.20
CA GLY A 151 8.08 -30.66 20.64
C GLY A 151 7.76 -29.36 21.41
N ASN A 152 8.51 -29.06 22.48
CA ASN A 152 8.36 -27.84 23.30
C ASN A 152 8.96 -26.57 22.67
N SER A 153 9.50 -26.68 21.45
CA SER A 153 10.20 -25.60 20.75
C SER A 153 9.40 -25.19 19.51
N ALA A 154 9.04 -23.92 19.42
CA ALA A 154 8.45 -23.34 18.22
C ALA A 154 9.57 -22.70 17.37
N ILE A 155 9.87 -23.28 16.21
CA ILE A 155 10.77 -22.66 15.24
C ILE A 155 9.90 -21.78 14.34
N VAL A 156 10.06 -20.46 14.46
CA VAL A 156 9.45 -19.51 13.54
C VAL A 156 10.37 -19.40 12.33
N ALA A 157 10.03 -20.09 11.25
CA ALA A 157 10.70 -19.91 9.98
C ALA A 157 9.96 -18.81 9.20
N LEU A 158 10.69 -17.77 8.80
CA LEU A 158 10.23 -16.93 7.70
C LEU A 158 10.33 -17.82 6.46
N SER A 159 9.21 -18.18 5.87
CA SER A 159 9.21 -19.01 4.67
C SER A 159 9.98 -18.27 3.58
N GLY A 160 11.24 -18.66 3.38
CA GLY A 160 12.05 -18.20 2.27
C GLY A 160 11.42 -18.72 0.98
N ASN A 161 10.76 -17.81 0.26
CA ASN A 161 10.42 -17.84 -1.16
C ASN A 161 10.04 -19.20 -1.78
N ASN A 162 8.76 -19.36 -2.16
CA ASN A 162 8.41 -19.60 -3.57
C ASN A 162 6.89 -19.63 -3.80
N ARG A 163 6.46 -18.84 -4.80
CA ARG A 163 5.27 -19.08 -5.64
C ARG A 163 3.91 -19.15 -4.93
N ILE A 164 3.22 -18.01 -4.81
CA ILE A 164 1.78 -18.02 -5.03
C ILE A 164 1.34 -16.77 -5.79
N ASN A 165 1.35 -16.87 -7.12
CA ASN A 165 0.27 -16.26 -7.89
C ASN A 165 -1.02 -16.89 -7.37
N VAL A 166 -1.87 -16.12 -6.72
CA VAL A 166 -3.29 -16.47 -6.59
C VAL A 166 -4.08 -15.38 -7.28
N ALA A 167 -4.92 -15.86 -8.19
CA ALA A 167 -5.75 -15.16 -9.15
C ALA A 167 -6.65 -14.07 -8.55
#